data_AF-A0AAW3TAB1-F1
#
_entry.id   AF-A0AAW3TAB1-F1
#
_cell.length_a   1.000
_cell.length_b   1.000
_cell.length_c   1.000
_cell.angle_alpha   90.00
_cell.angle_beta   90.00
_cell.angle_gamma   90.00
#
_symmetry.space_group_name_H-M   'P 1'
#
loop_
_entity.id
_entity.type
_entity.pdbx_description
1 polymer ?
#
loop_
_entity_poly.entity_id
_entity_poly.type
_entity_poly.pdbx_seq_one_letter_code
_entity_poly.pdbx_strand_id
1 'polypeptide(L)'
;MQHEPHPVVTRREGLWVAVLTAVFGLWLVLWALVVPAFQAPDEPAHFDAAVHVATGAGWPAPGALHVSNAVQAAQQEQAAGDASTWSTMSELLAAHPGDSTTVDQMTQHPPTAYAADALVLRALHYGSLRWDHALVALRLVDAVLVTPLALLAWAAVRRVTRSPRAALLAPLALFATPQLASIGASVTNDAPVLLLGGGVVWLAARLLTGDLRRRTLVALGVVTAALVWTKGTGLPAVPFTAVVVLVAGSGVLSIGRRLVRTLVVLGTTAVLGCWWWLHNLVTYHRLQPDGYAAIRPHADFPPGEHPTVLHFLDVSWGTVARTFWGSPGQRAQVSIGDLLTAVLTIVAVLVVLLWAFRRPRVGADTRATAWCLAVFPALLLVLQTASSARAYLDTTQVAGTQGRYVFPALLALLALSALAWRRIPRTAGGRRAFATGIAVAAPGVGLYGLAVVSSWFWNAARAPLTADGIARYEASGPVPFALVATIAVLVAVGLVASVTRVARTGPSGGAARHGRSAEV
;
A
#
# COMPACT_ATOMS: atom_id res chain seq x y z
N MET A 1 18.26 2.50 -32.31
CA MET A 1 18.74 2.16 -30.95
C MET A 1 18.63 0.66 -30.75
N GLN A 2 19.74 -0.07 -30.93
CA GLN A 2 19.81 -1.50 -30.65
C GLN A 2 19.44 -1.71 -29.17
N HIS A 3 18.33 -2.41 -28.92
CA HIS A 3 17.91 -2.76 -27.57
C HIS A 3 18.84 -3.83 -27.05
N GLU A 4 19.79 -3.47 -26.19
CA GLU A 4 20.50 -4.47 -25.39
C GLU A 4 19.45 -5.39 -24.71
N PRO A 5 19.61 -6.72 -24.83
CA PRO A 5 18.67 -7.65 -24.23
C PRO A 5 18.62 -7.44 -22.71
N HIS A 6 17.41 -7.50 -22.14
CA HIS A 6 17.26 -7.40 -20.69
C HIS A 6 18.06 -8.50 -20.00
N PRO A 7 18.77 -8.20 -18.89
CA PRO A 7 19.56 -9.20 -18.18
C PRO A 7 18.70 -10.40 -17.79
N VAL A 8 19.14 -11.61 -18.15
CA VAL A 8 18.43 -12.86 -17.82
C VAL A 8 18.30 -12.99 -16.31
N VAL A 9 17.15 -13.47 -15.84
CA VAL A 9 16.93 -13.76 -14.42
C VAL A 9 17.65 -15.07 -14.10
N THR A 10 18.66 -15.00 -13.24
CA THR A 10 19.39 -16.20 -12.81
C THR A 10 18.54 -17.03 -11.85
N ARG A 11 18.73 -18.35 -11.78
CA ARG A 11 18.05 -19.22 -10.78
C ARG A 11 18.22 -18.70 -9.35
N ARG A 12 19.43 -18.23 -9.03
CA ARG A 12 19.73 -17.61 -7.72
C ARG A 12 18.94 -16.34 -7.48
N GLU A 13 18.81 -15.46 -8.47
CA GLU A 13 17.98 -14.26 -8.35
C GLU A 13 16.51 -14.63 -8.11
N GLY A 14 15.98 -15.59 -8.87
CA GLY A 14 14.61 -16.10 -8.69
C GLY A 14 14.35 -16.63 -7.28
N LEU A 15 15.27 -17.43 -6.73
CA LEU A 15 15.19 -17.94 -5.35
C LEU A 15 15.11 -16.79 -4.33
N TRP A 16 15.98 -15.79 -4.42
CA TRP A 16 15.99 -14.69 -3.45
C TRP A 16 14.76 -13.79 -3.52
N VAL A 17 14.17 -13.64 -4.71
CA VAL A 17 12.90 -12.91 -4.85
C VAL A 17 11.75 -13.69 -4.23
N ALA A 18 11.73 -15.02 -4.40
CA ALA A 18 10.75 -15.88 -3.73
C ALA A 18 10.90 -15.80 -2.20
N VAL A 19 12.13 -15.87 -1.68
CA VAL A 19 12.43 -15.70 -0.24
C VAL A 19 11.96 -14.33 0.25
N LEU A 20 12.32 -13.23 -0.42
CA LEU A 20 11.91 -11.88 -0.02
C LEU A 20 10.39 -11.70 -0.06
N THR A 21 9.72 -12.32 -1.02
CA THR A 21 8.25 -12.29 -1.12
C THR A 21 7.61 -13.07 0.02
N ALA A 22 8.13 -14.26 0.35
CA ALA A 22 7.68 -15.04 1.50
C ALA A 22 7.92 -14.31 2.83
N VAL A 23 9.09 -13.69 3.01
CA VAL A 23 9.43 -12.90 4.21
C VAL A 23 8.52 -11.68 4.34
N PHE A 24 8.19 -11.01 3.23
CA PHE A 24 7.24 -9.90 3.24
C PHE A 24 5.81 -10.38 3.56
N GLY A 25 5.40 -11.56 3.06
CA GLY A 25 4.12 -12.16 3.44
C GLY A 25 4.05 -12.51 4.93
N LEU A 26 5.10 -13.15 5.47
CA LEU A 26 5.21 -13.42 6.91
C LEU A 26 5.24 -12.14 7.75
N TRP A 27 5.83 -11.07 7.22
CA TRP A 27 5.79 -9.75 7.85
C TRP A 27 4.36 -9.21 7.91
N LEU A 28 3.58 -9.30 6.84
CA LEU A 28 2.17 -8.88 6.86
C LEU A 28 1.34 -9.75 7.83
N VAL A 29 1.56 -11.07 7.85
CA VAL A 29 0.91 -11.96 8.83
C VAL A 29 1.27 -11.55 10.26
N LEU A 30 2.54 -11.20 10.53
CA LEU A 30 2.96 -10.71 11.84
C LEU A 30 2.20 -9.44 12.24
N TRP A 31 2.05 -8.48 11.33
CA TRP A 31 1.28 -7.27 11.59
C TRP A 31 -0.22 -7.53 11.79
N ALA A 32 -0.81 -8.46 11.04
CA ALA A 32 -2.21 -8.89 11.21
C ALA A 32 -2.49 -9.44 12.61
N LEU A 33 -1.50 -10.08 13.24
CA LEU A 33 -1.61 -10.71 14.56
C LEU A 33 -1.19 -9.79 15.71
N VAL A 34 -0.34 -8.79 15.45
CA VAL A 34 0.18 -7.87 16.47
C VAL A 34 -0.69 -6.63 16.64
N VAL A 35 -1.31 -6.10 15.59
CA VAL A 35 -2.23 -4.98 15.75
C VAL A 35 -3.50 -5.52 16.44
N PRO A 36 -3.94 -4.98 17.59
CA PRO A 36 -5.15 -5.49 18.23
C PRO A 36 -6.37 -5.32 17.31
N ALA A 37 -7.40 -6.14 17.52
CA ALA A 37 -8.63 -6.04 16.75
C ALA A 37 -9.23 -4.62 16.83
N PHE A 38 -9.74 -4.13 15.71
CA PHE A 38 -10.38 -2.81 15.58
C PHE A 38 -9.48 -1.60 15.88
N GLN A 39 -8.18 -1.81 16.06
CA GLN A 39 -7.20 -0.75 16.26
C GLN A 39 -6.57 -0.29 14.95
N ALA A 40 -6.83 -0.92 13.81
CA ALA A 40 -6.42 -0.34 12.53
C ALA A 40 -7.41 0.77 12.10
N PRO A 41 -6.95 1.78 11.33
CA PRO A 41 -7.81 2.83 10.84
C PRO A 41 -9.03 2.32 10.08
N ASP A 42 -10.21 2.81 10.44
CA ASP A 42 -11.50 2.49 9.80
C ASP A 42 -11.85 0.99 9.73
N GLU A 43 -11.08 0.12 10.40
CA GLU A 43 -11.25 -1.33 10.35
C GLU A 43 -12.62 -1.82 10.86
N PRO A 44 -13.21 -1.24 11.93
CA PRO A 44 -14.57 -1.59 12.32
C PRO A 44 -15.58 -1.39 11.20
N ALA A 45 -15.50 -0.28 10.48
CA ALA A 45 -16.38 0.05 9.36
C ALA A 45 -16.13 -0.88 8.16
N HIS A 46 -14.87 -1.21 7.87
CA HIS A 46 -14.57 -2.19 6.82
C HIS A 46 -15.13 -3.58 7.14
N PHE A 47 -14.96 -4.04 8.38
CA PHE A 47 -15.48 -5.32 8.84
C PHE A 47 -17.01 -5.34 8.86
N ASP A 48 -17.64 -4.29 9.38
CA ASP A 48 -19.10 -4.15 9.42
C ASP A 48 -19.72 -4.16 8.01
N ALA A 49 -19.17 -3.37 7.08
CA ALA A 49 -19.61 -3.38 5.68
C ALA A 49 -19.49 -4.77 5.03
N ALA A 50 -18.44 -5.54 5.33
CA ALA A 50 -18.31 -6.92 4.85
C ALA A 50 -19.37 -7.85 5.47
N VAL A 51 -19.63 -7.73 6.79
CA VAL A 51 -20.68 -8.48 7.48
C VAL A 51 -22.07 -8.14 6.93
N HIS A 52 -22.36 -6.85 6.71
CA HIS A 52 -23.61 -6.37 6.11
C HIS A 52 -23.86 -6.99 4.73
N VAL A 53 -22.85 -7.04 3.87
CA VAL A 53 -22.98 -7.69 2.56
C VAL A 53 -23.12 -9.22 2.72
N ALA A 54 -22.47 -9.81 3.72
CA ALA A 54 -22.53 -11.24 4.01
C ALA A 54 -23.91 -11.72 4.49
N THR A 55 -24.66 -10.88 5.21
CA THR A 55 -26.06 -11.16 5.61
C THR A 55 -27.06 -11.08 4.45
N GLY A 56 -26.64 -10.56 3.29
CA GLY A 56 -27.47 -10.47 2.09
C GLY A 56 -28.25 -9.16 1.94
N ALA A 57 -27.95 -8.14 2.77
CA ALA A 57 -28.64 -6.85 2.75
C ALA A 57 -28.30 -5.95 1.53
N GLY A 58 -27.36 -6.37 0.67
CA GLY A 58 -26.96 -5.63 -0.53
C GLY A 58 -25.93 -4.53 -0.23
N TRP A 59 -25.89 -3.49 -1.08
CA TRP A 59 -25.01 -2.33 -0.89
C TRP A 59 -25.85 -1.05 -0.78
N PRO A 60 -25.91 -0.39 0.38
CA PRO A 60 -26.73 0.79 0.59
C PRO A 60 -26.25 2.02 -0.19
N ALA A 61 -27.10 3.04 -0.24
CA ALA A 61 -26.72 4.35 -0.76
C ALA A 61 -25.57 4.97 0.07
N PRO A 62 -24.72 5.83 -0.53
CA PRO A 62 -23.64 6.51 0.19
C PRO A 62 -24.14 7.27 1.41
N GLY A 63 -23.53 7.01 2.57
CA GLY A 63 -23.88 7.60 3.87
C GLY A 63 -25.10 6.98 4.55
N ALA A 64 -25.74 5.97 3.96
CA ALA A 64 -26.93 5.32 4.54
C ALA A 64 -26.60 4.10 5.40
N LEU A 65 -25.44 3.46 5.20
CA LEU A 65 -24.99 2.37 6.07
C LEU A 65 -24.57 2.94 7.42
N HIS A 66 -24.91 2.21 8.47
CA HIS A 66 -24.53 2.50 9.85
C HIS A 66 -23.88 1.27 10.44
N VAL A 67 -22.89 1.47 11.32
CA VAL A 67 -22.20 0.38 12.01
C VAL A 67 -23.23 -0.40 12.83
N SER A 68 -23.28 -1.72 12.65
CA SER A 68 -24.22 -2.58 13.38
C SER A 68 -23.98 -2.55 14.89
N ASN A 69 -25.05 -2.76 15.67
CA ASN A 69 -24.93 -2.90 17.12
C ASN A 69 -24.07 -4.13 17.51
N ALA A 70 -24.07 -5.16 16.66
CA ALA A 70 -23.22 -6.34 16.81
C ALA A 70 -21.71 -6.01 16.73
N VAL A 71 -21.28 -5.21 15.76
CA VAL A 71 -19.87 -4.79 15.66
C VAL A 71 -19.50 -3.83 16.79
N GLN A 72 -20.42 -2.95 17.23
CA GLN A 72 -20.17 -2.13 18.42
C GLN A 72 -19.99 -2.98 19.69
N ALA A 73 -20.80 -4.02 19.87
CA ALA A 73 -20.66 -4.96 20.98
C ALA A 73 -19.32 -5.72 20.91
N ALA A 74 -18.89 -6.16 19.72
CA ALA A 74 -17.55 -6.75 19.52
C ALA A 74 -16.41 -5.79 19.93
N GLN A 75 -16.55 -4.48 19.63
CA GLN A 75 -15.57 -3.48 20.09
C GLN A 75 -15.56 -3.34 21.62
N GLN A 76 -16.71 -3.46 22.27
CA GLN A 76 -16.81 -3.43 23.74
C GLN A 76 -16.18 -4.68 24.37
N GLU A 77 -16.44 -5.86 23.81
CA GLU A 77 -15.78 -7.11 24.21
C GLU A 77 -14.26 -7.00 24.11
N GLN A 78 -13.75 -6.44 23.02
CA GLN A 78 -12.32 -6.20 22.87
C GLN A 78 -11.78 -5.20 23.91
N ALA A 79 -12.53 -4.14 24.20
CA ALA A 79 -12.11 -3.16 25.21
C ALA A 79 -12.05 -3.79 26.63
N ALA A 80 -12.89 -4.79 26.91
CA ALA A 80 -12.86 -5.54 28.18
C ALA A 80 -11.66 -6.50 28.30
N GLY A 81 -11.17 -7.02 27.17
CA GLY A 81 -9.86 -7.68 27.08
C GLY A 81 -9.78 -9.13 27.57
N ASP A 82 -10.90 -9.79 27.89
CA ASP A 82 -10.93 -11.22 28.21
C ASP A 82 -11.47 -12.04 27.04
N ALA A 83 -10.59 -12.57 26.20
CA ALA A 83 -10.99 -13.31 25.01
C ALA A 83 -11.73 -14.62 25.30
N SER A 84 -11.67 -15.15 26.53
CA SER A 84 -12.42 -16.34 26.91
C SER A 84 -13.94 -16.10 26.96
N THR A 85 -14.36 -14.84 27.06
CA THR A 85 -15.76 -14.42 27.16
C THR A 85 -16.35 -13.92 25.84
N TRP A 86 -15.54 -13.81 24.78
CA TRP A 86 -15.97 -13.20 23.54
C TRP A 86 -16.93 -14.07 22.74
N SER A 87 -17.94 -13.41 22.18
CA SER A 87 -19.06 -14.04 21.50
C SER A 87 -18.71 -14.44 20.07
N THR A 88 -19.47 -15.40 19.54
CA THR A 88 -19.52 -15.68 18.10
C THR A 88 -20.25 -14.58 17.35
N MET A 89 -20.01 -14.48 16.04
CA MET A 89 -20.72 -13.52 15.19
C MET A 89 -22.23 -13.74 15.21
N SER A 90 -22.71 -15.00 15.23
CA SER A 90 -24.14 -15.29 15.31
C SER A 90 -24.76 -14.88 16.64
N GLU A 91 -24.05 -15.06 17.76
CA GLU A 91 -24.51 -14.60 19.09
C GLU A 91 -24.60 -13.08 19.12
N LEU A 92 -23.60 -12.35 18.61
CA LEU A 92 -23.63 -10.89 18.56
C LEU A 92 -24.75 -10.36 17.68
N LEU A 93 -24.94 -10.93 16.49
CA LEU A 93 -26.01 -10.53 15.56
C LEU A 93 -27.40 -10.78 16.16
N ALA A 94 -27.57 -11.85 16.95
CA ALA A 94 -28.84 -12.16 17.60
C ALA A 94 -29.09 -11.29 18.84
N ALA A 95 -28.07 -11.06 19.67
CA ALA A 95 -28.18 -10.31 20.93
C ALA A 95 -28.24 -8.79 20.71
N HIS A 96 -27.60 -8.30 19.65
CA HIS A 96 -27.51 -6.87 19.32
C HIS A 96 -28.02 -6.59 17.90
N PRO A 97 -29.32 -6.80 17.62
CA PRO A 97 -29.87 -6.55 16.30
C PRO A 97 -29.90 -5.05 15.95
N GLY A 98 -29.98 -4.77 14.66
CA GLY A 98 -30.09 -3.42 14.13
C GLY A 98 -28.78 -2.63 14.14
N ASP A 99 -28.90 -1.36 13.80
CA ASP A 99 -27.76 -0.48 13.57
C ASP A 99 -27.64 0.58 14.66
N SER A 100 -26.42 1.07 14.82
CA SER A 100 -26.12 2.20 15.70
C SER A 100 -26.37 3.54 15.01
N THR A 101 -26.16 4.64 15.73
CA THR A 101 -26.17 6.00 15.14
C THR A 101 -24.86 6.35 14.42
N THR A 102 -23.85 5.48 14.47
CA THR A 102 -22.55 5.74 13.83
C THR A 102 -22.64 5.38 12.37
N VAL A 103 -22.59 6.38 11.49
CA VAL A 103 -22.54 6.18 10.03
C VAL A 103 -21.29 5.40 9.65
N ASP A 104 -21.47 4.41 8.79
CA ASP A 104 -20.40 3.71 8.11
C ASP A 104 -20.16 4.36 6.73
N GLN A 105 -19.06 5.11 6.66
CA GLN A 105 -18.67 5.83 5.46
C GLN A 105 -18.26 4.91 4.29
N MET A 106 -18.13 3.60 4.47
CA MET A 106 -17.62 2.69 3.43
C MET A 106 -18.47 2.67 2.18
N THR A 107 -19.76 3.00 2.30
CA THR A 107 -20.69 3.19 1.18
C THR A 107 -20.28 4.29 0.19
N GLN A 108 -19.35 5.18 0.56
CA GLN A 108 -18.71 6.14 -0.37
C GLN A 108 -17.74 5.48 -1.36
N HIS A 109 -17.47 4.19 -1.21
CA HIS A 109 -16.60 3.41 -2.06
C HIS A 109 -17.40 2.38 -2.88
N PRO A 110 -16.85 1.92 -4.02
CA PRO A 110 -17.43 0.79 -4.74
C PRO A 110 -17.60 -0.45 -3.84
N PRO A 111 -18.64 -1.27 -4.05
CA PRO A 111 -18.91 -2.45 -3.23
C PRO A 111 -17.90 -3.60 -3.41
N THR A 112 -17.01 -3.51 -4.40
CA THR A 112 -16.19 -4.64 -4.88
C THR A 112 -15.34 -5.30 -3.81
N ALA A 113 -14.66 -4.52 -2.96
CA ALA A 113 -13.84 -5.08 -1.87
C ALA A 113 -14.72 -5.81 -0.84
N TYR A 114 -15.80 -5.17 -0.41
CA TYR A 114 -16.71 -5.72 0.60
C TYR A 114 -17.49 -6.94 0.11
N ALA A 115 -17.80 -7.00 -1.18
CA ALA A 115 -18.38 -8.19 -1.81
C ALA A 115 -17.40 -9.37 -1.80
N ALA A 116 -16.10 -9.12 -2.01
CA ALA A 116 -15.07 -10.16 -1.91
C ALA A 116 -14.90 -10.63 -0.46
N ASP A 117 -14.83 -9.69 0.50
CA ASP A 117 -14.73 -10.03 1.93
C ASP A 117 -15.97 -10.79 2.41
N ALA A 118 -17.16 -10.39 1.99
CA ALA A 118 -18.40 -11.10 2.30
C ALA A 118 -18.45 -12.52 1.73
N LEU A 119 -17.81 -12.77 0.58
CA LEU A 119 -17.67 -14.11 0.03
C LEU A 119 -16.76 -14.96 0.90
N VAL A 120 -15.64 -14.40 1.38
CA VAL A 120 -14.73 -15.07 2.31
C VAL A 120 -15.45 -15.40 3.61
N LEU A 121 -16.14 -14.43 4.23
CA LEU A 121 -16.90 -14.64 5.46
C LEU A 121 -17.93 -15.77 5.29
N ARG A 122 -18.68 -15.77 4.19
CA ARG A 122 -19.65 -16.84 3.89
C ARG A 122 -18.98 -18.20 3.70
N ALA A 123 -17.87 -18.26 2.97
CA ALA A 123 -17.12 -19.50 2.75
C ALA A 123 -16.55 -20.10 4.05
N LEU A 124 -16.25 -19.25 5.04
CA LEU A 124 -15.75 -19.65 6.36
C LEU A 124 -16.85 -19.92 7.39
N HIS A 125 -18.13 -19.84 6.99
CA HIS A 125 -19.26 -19.93 7.91
C HIS A 125 -19.11 -18.97 9.10
N TYR A 126 -18.80 -17.70 8.83
CA TYR A 126 -18.40 -16.71 9.84
C TYR A 126 -19.30 -16.62 11.08
N GLY A 127 -20.59 -16.94 10.96
CA GLY A 127 -21.54 -16.96 12.08
C GLY A 127 -21.08 -17.84 13.25
N SER A 128 -20.44 -18.99 12.98
CA SER A 128 -19.93 -19.89 14.02
C SER A 128 -18.55 -19.50 14.55
N LEU A 129 -17.89 -18.52 13.95
CA LEU A 129 -16.59 -18.04 14.41
C LEU A 129 -16.80 -16.99 15.50
N ARG A 130 -15.89 -16.99 16.48
CA ARG A 130 -15.65 -15.84 17.35
C ARG A 130 -15.32 -14.63 16.47
N TRP A 131 -15.85 -13.46 16.81
CA TRP A 131 -15.80 -12.30 15.92
C TRP A 131 -14.37 -11.89 15.55
N ASP A 132 -13.41 -12.07 16.45
CA ASP A 132 -11.98 -11.79 16.25
C ASP A 132 -11.33 -12.77 15.27
N HIS A 133 -11.74 -14.04 15.27
CA HIS A 133 -11.28 -15.03 14.29
C HIS A 133 -11.80 -14.72 12.89
N ALA A 134 -13.06 -14.27 12.77
CA ALA A 134 -13.60 -13.79 11.50
C ALA A 134 -12.84 -12.55 11.00
N LEU A 135 -12.52 -11.61 11.89
CA LEU A 135 -11.69 -10.44 11.58
C LEU A 135 -10.29 -10.84 11.11
N VAL A 136 -9.61 -11.73 11.85
CA VAL A 136 -8.26 -12.20 11.52
C VAL A 136 -8.24 -12.94 10.19
N ALA A 137 -9.27 -13.71 9.87
CA ALA A 137 -9.38 -14.37 8.57
C ALA A 137 -9.35 -13.36 7.41
N LEU A 138 -10.11 -12.26 7.51
CA LEU A 138 -10.08 -11.18 6.52
C LEU A 138 -8.71 -10.48 6.50
N ARG A 139 -8.10 -10.20 7.66
CA ARG A 139 -6.73 -9.64 7.71
C ARG A 139 -5.70 -10.52 7.00
N LEU A 140 -5.81 -11.84 7.15
CA LEU A 140 -4.92 -12.80 6.48
C LEU A 140 -5.16 -12.83 4.97
N VAL A 141 -6.41 -12.68 4.52
CA VAL A 141 -6.72 -12.51 3.09
C VAL A 141 -6.07 -11.23 2.55
N ASP A 142 -6.20 -10.12 3.24
CA ASP A 142 -5.57 -8.85 2.86
C ASP A 142 -4.04 -8.95 2.85
N ALA A 143 -3.44 -9.60 3.85
CA ALA A 143 -2.01 -9.89 3.88
C ALA A 143 -1.56 -10.73 2.68
N VAL A 144 -2.33 -11.74 2.27
CA VAL A 144 -2.06 -12.55 1.07
C VAL A 144 -2.19 -11.71 -0.20
N LEU A 145 -3.21 -10.85 -0.30
CA LEU A 145 -3.39 -9.95 -1.45
C LEU A 145 -2.23 -8.96 -1.60
N VAL A 146 -1.66 -8.48 -0.49
CA VAL A 146 -0.55 -7.51 -0.52
C VAL A 146 0.81 -8.21 -0.67
N THR A 147 0.94 -9.50 -0.35
CA THR A 147 2.20 -10.26 -0.46
C THR A 147 2.88 -10.16 -1.85
N PRO A 148 2.18 -10.30 -3.00
CA PRO A 148 2.75 -10.12 -4.34
C PRO A 148 3.39 -8.76 -4.62
N LEU A 149 3.11 -7.74 -3.79
CA LEU A 149 3.69 -6.41 -3.93
C LEU A 149 5.23 -6.45 -3.89
N ALA A 150 5.82 -7.33 -3.09
CA ALA A 150 7.27 -7.57 -3.07
C ALA A 150 7.79 -8.04 -4.44
N LEU A 151 7.13 -9.02 -5.05
CA LEU A 151 7.48 -9.51 -6.38
C LEU A 151 7.31 -8.42 -7.45
N LEU A 152 6.22 -7.65 -7.39
CA LEU A 152 5.96 -6.55 -8.32
C LEU A 152 7.00 -5.42 -8.16
N ALA A 153 7.41 -5.10 -6.93
CA ALA A 153 8.46 -4.12 -6.65
C ALA A 153 9.79 -4.56 -7.26
N TRP A 154 10.20 -5.83 -7.04
CA TRP A 154 11.36 -6.41 -7.72
C TRP A 154 11.22 -6.31 -9.24
N ALA A 155 10.09 -6.74 -9.81
CA ALA A 155 9.91 -6.84 -11.25
C ALA A 155 9.91 -5.46 -11.94
N ALA A 156 9.27 -4.46 -11.34
CA ALA A 156 9.25 -3.09 -11.84
C ALA A 156 10.64 -2.45 -11.76
N VAL A 157 11.29 -2.51 -10.59
CA VAL A 157 12.62 -1.92 -10.40
C VAL A 157 13.67 -2.61 -11.26
N ARG A 158 13.66 -3.94 -11.34
CA ARG A 158 14.55 -4.73 -12.20
C ARG A 158 14.49 -4.27 -13.64
N ARG A 159 13.28 -4.00 -14.12
CA ARG A 159 13.03 -3.63 -15.51
C ARG A 159 13.45 -2.19 -15.80
N VAL A 160 13.05 -1.25 -14.94
CA VAL A 160 13.37 0.18 -15.09
C VAL A 160 14.87 0.45 -14.91
N THR A 161 15.50 -0.22 -13.95
CA THR A 161 16.92 0.02 -13.62
C THR A 161 17.89 -0.87 -14.38
N ARG A 162 17.41 -2.00 -14.95
CA ARG A 162 18.23 -3.11 -15.48
C ARG A 162 19.28 -3.64 -14.49
N SER A 163 19.06 -3.48 -13.18
CA SER A 163 20.03 -3.85 -12.15
C SER A 163 19.46 -4.93 -11.22
N PRO A 164 20.04 -6.16 -11.21
CA PRO A 164 19.64 -7.21 -10.28
C PRO A 164 19.78 -6.79 -8.80
N ARG A 165 20.85 -6.05 -8.47
CA ARG A 165 21.05 -5.55 -7.10
C ARG A 165 19.96 -4.57 -6.67
N ALA A 166 19.64 -3.58 -7.52
CA ALA A 166 18.58 -2.62 -7.20
C ALA A 166 17.21 -3.29 -7.09
N ALA A 167 16.99 -4.33 -7.90
CA ALA A 167 15.77 -5.11 -7.84
C ALA A 167 15.61 -5.88 -6.53
N LEU A 168 16.68 -6.46 -5.98
CA LEU A 168 16.63 -7.13 -4.67
C LEU A 168 16.45 -6.15 -3.50
N LEU A 169 16.88 -4.89 -3.66
CA LEU A 169 16.62 -3.84 -2.67
C LEU A 169 15.15 -3.38 -2.65
N ALA A 170 14.42 -3.55 -3.76
CA ALA A 170 13.06 -3.02 -3.87
C ALA A 170 12.06 -3.69 -2.90
N PRO A 171 12.03 -5.03 -2.74
CA PRO A 171 11.24 -5.67 -1.69
C PRO A 171 11.69 -5.25 -0.28
N LEU A 172 13.00 -5.13 -0.03
CA LEU A 172 13.52 -4.70 1.27
C LEU A 172 13.09 -3.28 1.64
N ALA A 173 12.93 -2.40 0.65
CA ALA A 173 12.46 -1.04 0.86
C ALA A 173 11.00 -0.96 1.35
N LEU A 174 10.17 -1.98 1.11
CA LEU A 174 8.79 -2.04 1.63
C LEU A 174 8.76 -2.07 3.17
N PHE A 175 9.78 -2.65 3.80
CA PHE A 175 9.90 -2.70 5.25
C PHE A 175 10.19 -1.33 5.87
N ALA A 176 10.66 -0.36 5.09
CA ALA A 176 10.91 0.99 5.60
C ALA A 176 9.64 1.74 6.03
N THR A 177 8.47 1.18 5.73
CA THR A 177 7.17 1.82 5.93
C THR A 177 6.30 0.94 6.85
N PRO A 178 6.46 1.00 8.19
CA PRO A 178 5.58 0.30 9.14
C PRO A 178 4.08 0.48 8.86
N GLN A 179 3.66 1.68 8.43
CA GLN A 179 2.26 1.93 8.06
C GLN A 179 1.78 1.03 6.92
N LEU A 180 2.63 0.75 5.91
CA LEU A 180 2.28 -0.13 4.81
C LEU A 180 1.90 -1.51 5.32
N ALA A 181 2.66 -2.03 6.29
CA ALA A 181 2.40 -3.34 6.86
C ALA A 181 1.16 -3.33 7.75
N SER A 182 0.96 -2.28 8.56
CA SER A 182 -0.24 -2.13 9.37
C SER A 182 -1.53 -2.03 8.53
N ILE A 183 -1.52 -1.27 7.44
CA ILE A 183 -2.69 -1.11 6.57
C ILE A 183 -2.88 -2.34 5.68
N GLY A 184 -1.80 -2.86 5.09
CA GLY A 184 -1.87 -4.03 4.21
C GLY A 184 -2.17 -5.35 4.92
N ALA A 185 -2.28 -5.33 6.26
CA ALA A 185 -2.60 -6.48 7.10
C ALA A 185 -3.78 -6.20 8.05
N SER A 186 -4.53 -5.12 7.83
CA SER A 186 -5.82 -4.82 8.47
C SER A 186 -6.96 -5.10 7.51
N VAL A 187 -8.20 -5.27 7.99
CA VAL A 187 -9.36 -5.39 7.08
C VAL A 187 -9.62 -4.05 6.41
N THR A 188 -9.34 -3.94 5.11
CA THR A 188 -9.43 -2.68 4.39
C THR A 188 -9.56 -2.83 2.87
N ASN A 189 -10.25 -1.88 2.24
CA ASN A 189 -10.23 -1.76 0.78
C ASN A 189 -8.89 -1.22 0.23
N ASP A 190 -7.94 -0.81 1.07
CA ASP A 190 -6.59 -0.40 0.64
C ASP A 190 -5.69 -1.58 0.24
N ALA A 191 -5.92 -2.79 0.76
CA ALA A 191 -5.14 -3.99 0.46
C ALA A 191 -5.25 -4.42 -1.02
N PRO A 192 -6.46 -4.59 -1.61
CA PRO A 192 -6.59 -4.81 -3.05
C PRO A 192 -6.08 -3.63 -3.88
N VAL A 193 -6.22 -2.38 -3.40
CA VAL A 193 -5.69 -1.18 -4.07
C VAL A 193 -4.17 -1.20 -4.15
N LEU A 194 -3.46 -1.64 -3.11
CA LEU A 194 -2.01 -1.81 -3.10
C LEU A 194 -1.56 -2.80 -4.19
N LEU A 195 -2.21 -3.96 -4.27
CA LEU A 195 -1.92 -4.99 -5.27
C LEU A 195 -2.17 -4.45 -6.70
N LEU A 196 -3.36 -3.89 -6.93
CA LEU A 196 -3.79 -3.44 -8.25
C LEU A 196 -3.00 -2.22 -8.72
N GLY A 197 -2.76 -1.24 -7.84
CA GLY A 197 -1.86 -0.11 -8.10
C GLY A 197 -0.44 -0.56 -8.44
N GLY A 198 0.07 -1.54 -7.68
CA GLY A 198 1.35 -2.18 -7.99
C GLY A 198 1.37 -2.87 -9.36
N GLY A 199 0.30 -3.57 -9.71
CA GLY A 199 0.11 -4.20 -11.02
C GLY A 199 0.08 -3.19 -12.17
N VAL A 200 -0.64 -2.08 -12.00
CA VAL A 200 -0.69 -0.95 -12.93
C VAL A 200 0.71 -0.38 -13.16
N VAL A 201 1.47 -0.08 -12.09
CA VAL A 201 2.83 0.45 -12.21
C VAL A 201 3.78 -0.55 -12.85
N TRP A 202 3.68 -1.84 -12.52
CA TRP A 202 4.50 -2.87 -13.13
C TRP A 202 4.23 -2.98 -14.64
N LEU A 203 2.97 -3.04 -15.07
CA LEU A 203 2.59 -3.06 -16.49
C LEU A 203 3.00 -1.78 -17.22
N ALA A 204 2.89 -0.62 -16.56
CA ALA A 204 3.39 0.64 -17.08
C ALA A 204 4.92 0.60 -17.29
N ALA A 205 5.67 0.09 -16.30
CA ALA A 205 7.10 -0.13 -16.44
C ALA A 205 7.43 -1.11 -17.57
N ARG A 206 6.57 -2.11 -17.83
CA ARG A 206 6.72 -3.01 -19.00
C ARG A 206 6.61 -2.25 -20.33
N LEU A 207 5.57 -1.44 -20.50
CA LEU A 207 5.39 -0.65 -21.72
C LEU A 207 6.53 0.36 -21.92
N LEU A 208 6.89 1.11 -20.87
CA LEU A 208 7.91 2.16 -20.91
C LEU A 208 9.32 1.63 -21.21
N THR A 209 9.55 0.34 -21.01
CA THR A 209 10.84 -0.32 -21.28
C THR A 209 10.81 -1.21 -22.51
N GLY A 210 9.76 -1.11 -23.34
CA GLY A 210 9.73 -1.67 -24.69
C GLY A 210 8.82 -2.90 -24.90
N ASP A 211 8.05 -3.33 -23.90
CA ASP A 211 7.10 -4.45 -24.07
C ASP A 211 5.80 -4.01 -24.74
N LEU A 212 5.85 -3.78 -26.05
CA LEU A 212 4.74 -3.19 -26.80
C LEU A 212 3.64 -4.20 -27.20
N ARG A 213 3.61 -5.40 -26.60
CA ARG A 213 2.65 -6.47 -26.95
C ARG A 213 1.21 -6.09 -26.60
N ARG A 214 0.25 -6.51 -27.42
CA ARG A 214 -1.20 -6.28 -27.21
C ARG A 214 -1.69 -6.81 -25.86
N ARG A 215 -1.22 -8.00 -25.44
CA ARG A 215 -1.54 -8.58 -24.12
C ARG A 215 -1.17 -7.68 -22.94
N THR A 216 -0.02 -7.00 -23.01
CA THR A 216 0.43 -6.07 -21.95
C THR A 216 -0.45 -4.83 -21.92
N LEU A 217 -0.87 -4.36 -23.10
CA LEU A 217 -1.77 -3.21 -23.26
C LEU A 217 -3.16 -3.51 -22.68
N VAL A 218 -3.77 -4.62 -23.07
CA VAL A 218 -5.10 -5.04 -22.57
C VAL A 218 -5.04 -5.32 -21.07
N ALA A 219 -4.01 -6.02 -20.59
CA ALA A 219 -3.81 -6.24 -19.17
C ALA A 219 -3.71 -4.93 -18.38
N LEU A 220 -3.07 -3.89 -18.93
CA LEU A 220 -3.01 -2.58 -18.28
C LEU A 220 -4.41 -1.98 -18.11
N GLY A 221 -5.24 -2.00 -19.17
CA GLY A 221 -6.62 -1.51 -19.10
C GLY A 221 -7.47 -2.30 -18.09
N VAL A 222 -7.38 -3.63 -18.10
CA VAL A 222 -8.14 -4.50 -17.17
C VAL A 222 -7.73 -4.28 -15.72
N VAL A 223 -6.42 -4.22 -15.42
CA VAL A 223 -5.95 -3.99 -14.05
C VAL A 223 -6.26 -2.57 -13.58
N THR A 224 -6.20 -1.57 -14.46
CA THR A 224 -6.66 -0.21 -14.15
C THR A 224 -8.17 -0.16 -13.88
N ALA A 225 -8.98 -0.88 -14.65
CA ALA A 225 -10.42 -0.99 -14.38
C ALA A 225 -10.70 -1.59 -13.00
N ALA A 226 -10.04 -2.71 -12.66
CA ALA A 226 -10.19 -3.34 -11.36
C ALA A 226 -9.79 -2.40 -10.21
N LEU A 227 -8.70 -1.64 -10.38
CA LEU A 227 -8.26 -0.65 -9.40
C LEU A 227 -9.32 0.46 -9.18
N VAL A 228 -9.84 1.02 -10.28
CA VAL A 228 -10.90 2.04 -10.26
C VAL A 228 -12.19 1.50 -9.64
N TRP A 229 -12.47 0.22 -9.84
CA TRP A 229 -13.65 -0.43 -9.29
C TRP A 229 -13.50 -0.83 -7.81
N THR A 230 -12.32 -0.63 -7.22
CA THR A 230 -12.08 -0.94 -5.80
C THR A 230 -12.22 0.32 -4.94
N LYS A 231 -11.62 1.43 -5.37
CA LYS A 231 -11.58 2.67 -4.58
C LYS A 231 -11.36 3.90 -5.45
N GLY A 232 -11.85 5.06 -5.01
CA GLY A 232 -11.66 6.35 -5.69
C GLY A 232 -10.20 6.78 -5.84
N THR A 233 -9.31 6.35 -4.93
CA THR A 233 -7.85 6.52 -5.07
C THR A 233 -7.28 5.76 -6.28
N GLY A 234 -8.06 4.92 -6.94
CA GLY A 234 -7.74 4.29 -8.21
C GLY A 234 -7.97 5.18 -9.43
N LEU A 235 -8.87 6.16 -9.38
CA LEU A 235 -9.20 7.06 -10.52
C LEU A 235 -7.97 7.75 -11.14
N PRO A 236 -6.98 8.22 -10.37
CA PRO A 236 -5.78 8.86 -10.93
C PRO A 236 -4.93 7.93 -11.80
N ALA A 237 -5.11 6.61 -11.70
CA ALA A 237 -4.45 5.65 -12.59
C ALA A 237 -4.92 5.78 -14.05
N VAL A 238 -6.14 6.28 -14.30
CA VAL A 238 -6.69 6.45 -15.66
C VAL A 238 -5.86 7.44 -16.49
N PRO A 239 -5.69 8.72 -16.12
CA PRO A 239 -4.81 9.63 -16.84
C PRO A 239 -3.33 9.21 -16.79
N PHE A 240 -2.86 8.58 -15.71
CA PHE A 240 -1.51 8.03 -15.65
C PHE A 240 -1.25 6.99 -16.75
N THR A 241 -2.13 6.00 -16.88
CA THR A 241 -1.98 4.96 -17.92
C THR A 241 -2.09 5.52 -19.32
N ALA A 242 -2.90 6.57 -19.53
CA ALA A 242 -2.94 7.29 -20.81
C ALA A 242 -1.57 7.88 -21.16
N VAL A 243 -0.95 8.64 -20.23
CA VAL A 243 0.39 9.23 -20.43
C VAL A 243 1.42 8.14 -20.71
N VAL A 244 1.40 7.05 -19.93
CA VAL A 244 2.31 5.91 -20.12
C VAL A 244 2.20 5.33 -21.53
N VAL A 245 0.99 5.08 -22.03
CA VAL A 245 0.77 4.44 -23.33
C VAL A 245 1.12 5.38 -24.49
N LEU A 246 0.84 6.67 -24.34
CA LEU A 246 1.22 7.70 -25.31
C LEU A 246 2.73 7.86 -25.45
N VAL A 247 3.46 7.78 -24.33
CA VAL A 247 4.92 7.90 -24.32
C VAL A 247 5.59 6.58 -24.70
N ALA A 248 5.02 5.44 -24.33
CA ALA A 248 5.58 4.13 -24.64
C ALA A 248 5.73 3.90 -26.16
N GLY A 249 6.90 3.41 -26.58
CA GLY A 249 7.21 3.17 -27.99
C GLY A 249 7.50 4.44 -28.79
N SER A 250 7.73 5.59 -28.15
CA SER A 250 8.26 6.78 -28.83
C SER A 250 9.55 6.45 -29.60
N GLY A 251 9.60 6.86 -30.87
CA GLY A 251 10.72 6.54 -31.78
C GLY A 251 10.65 5.15 -32.42
N VAL A 252 9.65 4.32 -32.07
CA VAL A 252 9.40 3.00 -32.68
C VAL A 252 8.02 2.95 -33.34
N LEU A 253 7.01 3.51 -32.68
CA LEU A 253 5.63 3.59 -33.17
C LEU A 253 5.29 5.02 -33.63
N SER A 254 4.51 5.12 -34.72
CA SER A 254 3.94 6.39 -35.14
C SER A 254 3.01 6.97 -34.06
N ILE A 255 2.81 8.29 -34.05
CA ILE A 255 1.92 8.94 -33.10
C ILE A 255 0.48 8.40 -33.20
N GLY A 256 -0.04 8.16 -34.41
CA GLY A 256 -1.37 7.59 -34.62
C GLY A 256 -1.54 6.21 -33.98
N ARG A 257 -0.54 5.32 -34.08
CA ARG A 257 -0.60 4.01 -33.41
C ARG A 257 -0.58 4.14 -31.88
N ARG A 258 0.15 5.12 -31.34
CA ARG A 258 0.18 5.39 -29.88
C ARG A 258 -1.15 5.96 -29.38
N LEU A 259 -1.77 6.85 -30.15
CA LEU A 259 -3.14 7.35 -29.89
C LEU A 259 -4.15 6.20 -29.86
N VAL A 260 -4.19 5.35 -30.89
CA VAL A 260 -5.10 4.19 -30.94
C VAL A 260 -4.88 3.26 -29.75
N ARG A 261 -3.63 2.94 -29.40
CA ARG A 261 -3.33 2.11 -28.22
C ARG A 261 -3.82 2.76 -26.92
N THR A 262 -3.73 4.08 -26.81
CA THR A 262 -4.21 4.83 -25.66
C THR A 262 -5.72 4.77 -25.57
N LEU A 263 -6.42 4.94 -26.69
CA LEU A 263 -7.87 4.78 -26.78
C LEU A 263 -8.31 3.35 -26.42
N VAL A 264 -7.55 2.32 -26.82
CA VAL A 264 -7.85 0.93 -26.43
C VAL A 264 -7.73 0.74 -24.92
N VAL A 265 -6.69 1.26 -24.28
CA VAL A 265 -6.54 1.18 -22.81
C VAL A 265 -7.65 1.94 -22.11
N LEU A 266 -7.90 3.19 -22.51
CA LEU A 266 -8.96 4.01 -21.92
C LEU A 266 -10.35 3.41 -22.14
N GLY A 267 -10.63 2.90 -23.33
CA GLY A 267 -11.88 2.23 -23.65
C GLY A 267 -12.08 0.95 -22.85
N THR A 268 -11.04 0.12 -22.71
CA THR A 268 -11.09 -1.09 -21.87
C THR A 268 -11.35 -0.71 -20.40
N THR A 269 -10.63 0.29 -19.89
CA THR A 269 -10.81 0.79 -18.53
C THR A 269 -12.21 1.36 -18.31
N ALA A 270 -12.73 2.12 -19.26
CA ALA A 270 -14.06 2.70 -19.19
C ALA A 270 -15.13 1.60 -19.17
N VAL A 271 -15.14 0.69 -20.15
CA VAL A 271 -16.15 -0.37 -20.26
C VAL A 271 -16.20 -1.25 -19.01
N LEU A 272 -15.05 -1.58 -18.43
CA LEU A 272 -14.98 -2.49 -17.28
C LEU A 272 -15.08 -1.78 -15.93
N GLY A 273 -14.68 -0.51 -15.84
CA GLY A 273 -14.50 0.19 -14.57
C GLY A 273 -15.48 1.32 -14.29
N CYS A 274 -16.28 1.76 -15.27
CA CYS A 274 -17.10 2.98 -15.12
C CYS A 274 -18.42 2.77 -14.38
N TRP A 275 -18.95 1.55 -14.31
CA TRP A 275 -20.35 1.30 -13.97
C TRP A 275 -20.80 1.95 -12.66
N TRP A 276 -20.08 1.71 -11.55
CA TRP A 276 -20.43 2.28 -10.25
C TRP A 276 -20.32 3.82 -10.23
N TRP A 277 -19.31 4.37 -10.92
CA TRP A 277 -19.11 5.81 -11.03
C TRP A 277 -20.19 6.48 -11.86
N LEU A 278 -20.63 5.84 -12.95
CA LEU A 278 -21.76 6.29 -13.76
C LEU A 278 -23.06 6.21 -12.99
N HIS A 279 -23.30 5.11 -12.27
CA HIS A 279 -24.45 4.98 -11.38
C HIS A 279 -24.51 6.15 -10.39
N ASN A 280 -23.38 6.53 -9.77
CA ASN A 280 -23.36 7.65 -8.85
C ASN A 280 -23.61 8.99 -9.52
N LEU A 281 -23.05 9.22 -10.71
CA LEU A 281 -23.31 10.46 -11.47
C LEU A 281 -24.78 10.59 -11.89
N VAL A 282 -25.42 9.48 -12.26
CA VAL A 282 -26.83 9.48 -12.67
C VAL A 282 -27.76 9.59 -11.46
N THR A 283 -27.49 8.86 -10.40
CA THR A 283 -28.39 8.72 -9.24
C THR A 283 -28.18 9.80 -8.19
N TYR A 284 -26.93 10.19 -7.95
CA TYR A 284 -26.54 11.12 -6.88
C TYR A 284 -25.94 12.43 -7.39
N HIS A 285 -25.83 12.60 -8.70
CA HIS A 285 -25.24 13.79 -9.35
C HIS A 285 -23.83 14.14 -8.86
N ARG A 286 -23.09 13.15 -8.34
CA ARG A 286 -21.73 13.28 -7.85
C ARG A 286 -20.94 12.03 -8.23
N LEU A 287 -19.69 12.23 -8.66
CA LEU A 287 -18.81 11.10 -9.00
C LEU A 287 -18.53 10.23 -7.77
N GLN A 288 -18.18 10.88 -6.66
CA GLN A 288 -17.98 10.25 -5.37
C GLN A 288 -18.79 11.03 -4.32
N PRO A 289 -19.99 10.55 -3.96
CA PRO A 289 -20.76 11.12 -2.86
C PRO A 289 -19.98 11.02 -1.54
N ASP A 290 -20.14 12.01 -0.67
CA ASP A 290 -19.40 12.08 0.59
C ASP A 290 -20.12 11.26 1.67
N GLY A 291 -19.54 10.12 2.04
CA GLY A 291 -20.05 9.28 3.13
C GLY A 291 -19.82 9.87 4.52
N TYR A 292 -18.97 10.91 4.64
CA TYR A 292 -18.72 11.61 5.90
C TYR A 292 -19.62 12.81 6.14
N ALA A 293 -20.49 13.20 5.20
CA ALA A 293 -21.27 14.44 5.33
C ALA A 293 -22.10 14.53 6.62
N ALA A 294 -22.60 13.39 7.11
CA ALA A 294 -23.31 13.31 8.39
C ALA A 294 -22.39 13.36 9.62
N ILE A 295 -21.15 12.88 9.51
CA ILE A 295 -20.14 12.85 10.59
C ILE A 295 -19.39 14.20 10.66
N ARG A 296 -19.24 14.88 9.52
CA ARG A 296 -18.54 16.16 9.36
C ARG A 296 -19.43 17.13 8.57
N PRO A 297 -20.48 17.66 9.21
CA PRO A 297 -21.35 18.62 8.56
C PRO A 297 -20.60 19.92 8.23
N HIS A 298 -21.17 20.69 7.31
CA HIS A 298 -20.69 22.04 7.03
C HIS A 298 -20.66 22.88 8.31
N ALA A 299 -19.58 23.64 8.49
CA ALA A 299 -19.38 24.48 9.65
C ALA A 299 -18.65 25.77 9.26
N ASP A 300 -19.11 26.89 9.82
CA ASP A 300 -18.44 28.17 9.70
C ASP A 300 -17.27 28.27 10.68
N PHE A 301 -16.23 29.02 10.30
CA PHE A 301 -15.13 29.32 11.21
C PHE A 301 -15.63 30.13 12.43
N PRO A 302 -15.08 29.87 13.64
CA PRO A 302 -15.43 30.65 14.82
C PRO A 302 -15.26 32.17 14.61
N PRO A 303 -16.03 33.02 15.31
CA PRO A 303 -15.89 34.48 15.17
C PRO A 303 -14.46 34.96 15.41
N GLY A 304 -13.88 35.66 14.42
CA GLY A 304 -12.49 36.14 14.46
C GLY A 304 -11.46 35.17 13.91
N GLU A 305 -11.83 33.92 13.64
CA GLU A 305 -10.99 32.93 12.95
C GLU A 305 -11.29 32.91 11.45
N HIS A 306 -10.30 32.49 10.67
CA HIS A 306 -10.41 32.39 9.22
C HIS A 306 -9.46 31.30 8.71
N PRO A 307 -9.73 30.69 7.54
CA PRO A 307 -8.87 29.67 7.00
C PRO A 307 -7.47 30.22 6.72
N THR A 308 -6.46 29.66 7.38
CA THR A 308 -5.06 30.02 7.13
C THR A 308 -4.35 28.96 6.30
N VAL A 309 -3.57 29.41 5.30
CA VAL A 309 -2.76 28.53 4.44
C VAL A 309 -1.66 27.84 5.25
N LEU A 310 -1.06 28.54 6.23
CA LEU A 310 -0.01 27.97 7.07
C LEU A 310 -0.52 26.81 7.92
N HIS A 311 -1.69 26.95 8.57
CA HIS A 311 -2.30 25.85 9.32
C HIS A 311 -2.64 24.67 8.40
N PHE A 312 -3.22 24.95 7.23
CA PHE A 312 -3.53 23.91 6.25
C PHE A 312 -2.28 23.12 5.82
N LEU A 313 -1.18 23.81 5.50
CA LEU A 313 0.06 23.18 5.06
C LEU A 313 0.73 22.39 6.19
N ASP A 314 0.75 22.93 7.40
CA ASP A 314 1.32 22.28 8.57
C ASP A 314 0.59 20.96 8.88
N VAL A 315 -0.74 21.02 9.04
CA VAL A 315 -1.55 19.85 9.33
C VAL A 315 -1.55 18.85 8.17
N SER A 316 -1.67 19.33 6.93
CA SER A 316 -1.72 18.44 5.76
C SER A 316 -0.40 17.71 5.55
N TRP A 317 0.72 18.45 5.48
CA TRP A 317 2.00 17.83 5.20
C TRP A 317 2.52 17.02 6.38
N GLY A 318 2.34 17.53 7.62
CA GLY A 318 2.68 16.81 8.84
C GLY A 318 1.94 15.48 8.96
N THR A 319 0.62 15.48 8.68
CA THR A 319 -0.19 14.26 8.72
C THR A 319 0.18 13.30 7.60
N VAL A 320 0.32 13.78 6.36
CA VAL A 320 0.72 12.93 5.21
C VAL A 320 2.07 12.26 5.47
N ALA A 321 3.08 13.01 5.92
CA ALA A 321 4.41 12.46 6.20
C ALA A 321 4.38 11.40 7.29
N ARG A 322 3.82 11.74 8.46
CA ARG A 322 3.75 10.83 9.63
C ARG A 322 2.97 9.56 9.33
N THR A 323 1.79 9.69 8.72
CA THR A 323 0.91 8.56 8.37
C THR A 323 1.29 7.88 7.05
N PHE A 324 2.28 8.36 6.31
CA PHE A 324 2.89 7.59 5.22
C PHE A 324 3.86 6.56 5.78
N TRP A 325 4.74 6.97 6.70
CA TRP A 325 5.80 6.10 7.25
C TRP A 325 5.33 5.18 8.36
N GLY A 326 4.74 5.74 9.42
CA GLY A 326 4.43 4.96 10.62
C GLY A 326 3.69 5.79 11.65
N SER A 327 2.37 5.77 11.54
CA SER A 327 1.45 6.19 12.59
C SER A 327 0.28 5.19 12.70
N PRO A 328 0.52 3.89 13.03
CA PRO A 328 -0.57 2.91 13.13
C PRO A 328 -1.57 3.25 14.25
N GLY A 329 -2.75 2.64 14.23
CA GLY A 329 -3.83 2.94 15.18
C GLY A 329 -5.05 3.60 14.54
N GLN A 330 -6.24 3.42 15.13
CA GLN A 330 -7.55 3.86 14.59
C GLN A 330 -7.57 5.35 14.22
N ARG A 331 -6.83 6.18 14.97
CA ARG A 331 -6.68 7.63 14.71
C ARG A 331 -5.22 8.05 14.56
N ALA A 332 -4.42 7.16 13.99
CA ALA A 332 -2.98 7.33 13.87
C ALA A 332 -2.28 7.56 15.23
N GLN A 333 -2.80 6.93 16.29
CA GLN A 333 -2.42 7.20 17.68
C GLN A 333 -1.01 6.73 18.08
N VAL A 334 -0.39 5.83 17.30
CA VAL A 334 0.94 5.29 17.59
C VAL A 334 1.97 5.83 16.60
N SER A 335 2.61 6.96 16.92
CA SER A 335 3.69 7.53 16.10
C SER A 335 5.00 6.79 16.33
N ILE A 336 5.73 6.45 15.26
CA ILE A 336 7.12 5.96 15.37
C ILE A 336 8.13 7.08 15.64
N GLY A 337 7.67 8.34 15.70
CA GLY A 337 8.47 9.51 15.99
C GLY A 337 8.44 10.52 14.85
N ASP A 338 7.98 11.73 15.16
CA ASP A 338 7.72 12.77 14.16
C ASP A 338 9.01 13.24 13.48
N LEU A 339 10.11 13.38 14.24
CA LEU A 339 11.43 13.70 13.68
C LEU A 339 11.89 12.63 12.67
N LEU A 340 11.72 11.35 13.00
CA LEU A 340 12.11 10.25 12.12
C LEU A 340 11.32 10.30 10.81
N THR A 341 9.98 10.40 10.90
CA THR A 341 9.12 10.44 9.71
C THR A 341 9.36 11.70 8.86
N ALA A 342 9.64 12.85 9.48
CA ALA A 342 10.03 14.07 8.78
C ALA A 342 11.37 13.90 8.03
N VAL A 343 12.41 13.38 8.69
CA VAL A 343 13.72 13.14 8.07
C VAL A 343 13.60 12.14 6.92
N LEU A 344 12.88 11.02 7.10
CA LEU A 344 12.66 10.03 6.05
C LEU A 344 11.95 10.66 4.84
N THR A 345 10.93 11.48 5.08
CA THR A 345 10.18 12.19 4.03
C THR A 345 11.08 13.17 3.27
N ILE A 346 11.79 14.06 4.00
CA ILE A 346 12.67 15.07 3.41
C ILE A 346 13.75 14.39 2.57
N VAL A 347 14.43 13.37 3.12
CA VAL A 347 15.48 12.64 2.40
C VAL A 347 14.91 11.95 1.15
N ALA A 348 13.78 11.25 1.26
CA ALA A 348 13.17 10.56 0.12
C ALA A 348 12.78 11.54 -1.00
N VAL A 349 12.09 12.63 -0.65
CA VAL A 349 11.65 13.66 -1.60
C VAL A 349 12.85 14.34 -2.25
N LEU A 350 13.81 14.84 -1.47
CA LEU A 350 14.98 15.54 -2.00
C LEU A 350 15.80 14.64 -2.92
N VAL A 351 16.02 13.38 -2.54
CA VAL A 351 16.78 12.45 -3.37
C VAL A 351 16.06 12.15 -4.68
N VAL A 352 14.74 11.94 -4.66
CA VAL A 352 13.95 11.73 -5.88
C VAL A 352 13.99 12.97 -6.77
N LEU A 353 13.71 14.16 -6.25
CA LEU A 353 13.69 15.40 -7.03
C LEU A 353 15.06 15.72 -7.63
N LEU A 354 16.12 15.62 -6.83
CA LEU A 354 17.47 15.96 -7.27
C LEU A 354 18.04 14.94 -8.25
N TRP A 355 17.69 13.65 -8.13
CA TRP A 355 18.39 12.60 -8.86
C TRP A 355 17.54 11.77 -9.80
N ALA A 356 16.22 11.55 -9.60
CA ALA A 356 15.41 10.64 -10.41
C ALA A 356 15.17 11.12 -11.86
N PHE A 357 15.23 12.43 -12.09
CA PHE A 357 14.95 13.06 -13.40
C PHE A 357 16.21 13.44 -14.20
N ARG A 358 17.40 13.23 -13.64
CA ARG A 358 18.67 13.49 -14.32
C ARG A 358 18.94 12.49 -15.45
N ARG A 359 19.77 12.88 -16.43
CA ARG A 359 20.24 11.93 -17.44
C ARG A 359 21.14 10.88 -16.77
N PRO A 360 20.90 9.57 -16.96
CA PRO A 360 21.80 8.55 -16.42
C PRO A 360 23.18 8.66 -17.08
N ARG A 361 24.24 8.43 -16.30
CA ARG A 361 25.63 8.49 -16.81
C ARG A 361 25.98 7.31 -17.73
N VAL A 362 25.32 6.16 -17.52
CA VAL A 362 25.57 4.90 -18.24
C VAL A 362 24.22 4.23 -18.49
N GLY A 363 24.08 3.62 -19.66
CA GLY A 363 22.87 2.89 -20.08
C GLY A 363 21.82 3.77 -20.77
N ALA A 364 20.65 3.19 -21.02
CA ALA A 364 19.56 3.87 -21.71
C ALA A 364 19.02 5.09 -20.94
N ASP A 365 18.55 6.10 -21.67
CA ASP A 365 17.88 7.25 -21.08
C ASP A 365 16.58 6.81 -20.39
N THR A 366 16.50 7.09 -19.09
CA THR A 366 15.38 6.70 -18.21
C THR A 366 14.52 7.90 -17.81
N ARG A 367 14.77 9.10 -18.37
CA ARG A 367 14.04 10.32 -18.02
C ARG A 367 12.56 10.25 -18.37
N ALA A 368 12.22 9.77 -19.58
CA ALA A 368 10.83 9.60 -19.99
C ALA A 368 10.08 8.64 -19.04
N THR A 369 10.73 7.53 -18.66
CA THR A 369 10.18 6.60 -17.66
C THR A 369 9.97 7.27 -16.31
N ALA A 370 10.95 8.04 -15.82
CA ALA A 370 10.84 8.75 -14.55
C ALA A 370 9.68 9.77 -14.56
N TRP A 371 9.57 10.60 -15.60
CA TRP A 371 8.48 11.57 -15.73
C TRP A 371 7.11 10.89 -15.79
N CYS A 372 6.97 9.81 -16.57
CA CYS A 372 5.70 9.07 -16.61
C CYS A 372 5.34 8.50 -15.23
N LEU A 373 6.29 7.84 -14.56
CA LEU A 373 6.05 7.25 -13.23
C LEU A 373 5.70 8.30 -12.17
N ALA A 374 6.23 9.52 -12.28
CA ALA A 374 5.92 10.61 -11.36
C ALA A 374 4.48 11.14 -11.48
N VAL A 375 3.82 10.95 -12.63
CA VAL A 375 2.43 11.41 -12.84
C VAL A 375 1.48 10.78 -11.83
N PHE A 376 1.60 9.48 -11.55
CA PHE A 376 0.65 8.80 -10.67
C PHE A 376 0.65 9.33 -9.21
N PRO A 377 1.80 9.37 -8.49
CA PRO A 377 1.82 9.95 -7.15
C PRO A 377 1.53 11.46 -7.16
N ALA A 378 1.93 12.20 -8.21
CA ALA A 378 1.63 13.62 -8.31
C ALA A 378 0.12 13.87 -8.42
N LEU A 379 -0.60 13.11 -9.24
CA LEU A 379 -2.06 13.23 -9.35
C LEU A 379 -2.76 12.88 -8.04
N LEU A 380 -2.32 11.83 -7.35
CA LEU A 380 -2.85 11.48 -6.02
C LEU A 380 -2.66 12.64 -5.03
N LEU A 381 -1.46 13.20 -4.95
CA LEU A 381 -1.16 14.31 -4.05
C LEU A 381 -1.96 15.58 -4.40
N VAL A 382 -2.09 15.91 -5.69
CA VAL A 382 -2.86 17.08 -6.13
C VAL A 382 -4.35 16.90 -5.79
N LEU A 383 -4.93 15.75 -6.12
CA LEU A 383 -6.35 15.50 -5.86
C LEU A 383 -6.65 15.38 -4.36
N GLN A 384 -5.77 14.75 -3.60
CA GLN A 384 -5.86 14.69 -2.14
C GLN A 384 -5.78 16.09 -1.53
N THR A 385 -4.79 16.89 -1.94
CA THR A 385 -4.64 18.28 -1.46
C THR A 385 -5.87 19.12 -1.80
N ALA A 386 -6.39 18.99 -3.02
CA ALA A 386 -7.60 19.70 -3.44
C ALA A 386 -8.84 19.26 -2.63
N SER A 387 -8.99 17.96 -2.37
CA SER A 387 -10.08 17.44 -1.55
C SER A 387 -9.98 17.89 -0.09
N SER A 388 -8.77 17.87 0.48
CA SER A 388 -8.49 18.34 1.84
C SER A 388 -8.75 19.84 1.98
N ALA A 389 -8.33 20.63 0.98
CA ALA A 389 -8.57 22.08 0.98
C ALA A 389 -10.07 22.40 0.94
N ARG A 390 -10.85 21.68 0.13
CA ARG A 390 -12.32 21.81 0.12
C ARG A 390 -12.91 21.45 1.47
N ALA A 391 -12.54 20.30 2.04
CA ALA A 391 -13.00 19.91 3.37
C ALA A 391 -12.67 20.95 4.45
N TYR A 392 -11.48 21.57 4.39
CA TYR A 392 -11.07 22.61 5.33
C TYR A 392 -11.92 23.88 5.20
N LEU A 393 -12.24 24.29 3.98
CA LEU A 393 -13.10 25.45 3.73
C LEU A 393 -14.56 25.18 4.10
N ASP A 394 -15.01 23.93 3.91
CA ASP A 394 -16.40 23.54 4.08
C ASP A 394 -16.75 23.14 5.52
N THR A 395 -15.79 22.64 6.30
CA THR A 395 -16.02 22.03 7.63
C THR A 395 -15.12 22.58 8.73
N THR A 396 -14.25 23.55 8.44
CA THR A 396 -13.17 24.07 9.33
C THR A 396 -12.07 23.05 9.68
N GLN A 397 -12.19 21.78 9.26
CA GLN A 397 -11.27 20.70 9.61
C GLN A 397 -10.40 20.31 8.42
N VAL A 398 -9.09 20.20 8.66
CA VAL A 398 -8.14 19.65 7.68
C VAL A 398 -8.27 18.12 7.66
N ALA A 399 -9.16 17.64 6.79
CA ALA A 399 -9.52 16.23 6.66
C ALA A 399 -8.92 15.57 5.41
N GLY A 400 -8.85 14.22 5.41
CA GLY A 400 -8.43 13.47 4.22
C GLY A 400 -6.92 13.54 3.93
N THR A 401 -6.10 13.85 4.93
CA THR A 401 -4.65 14.07 4.80
C THR A 401 -3.80 12.84 5.15
N GLN A 402 -4.35 11.63 5.01
CA GLN A 402 -3.61 10.41 5.34
C GLN A 402 -2.63 10.01 4.24
N GLY A 403 -1.41 9.66 4.62
CA GLY A 403 -0.32 9.26 3.72
C GLY A 403 -0.59 7.95 2.98
N ARG A 404 -1.42 7.06 3.56
CA ARG A 404 -1.86 5.82 2.90
C ARG A 404 -2.58 6.07 1.57
N TYR A 405 -3.15 7.26 1.34
CA TYR A 405 -3.79 7.59 0.06
C TYR A 405 -2.81 7.68 -1.12
N VAL A 406 -1.50 7.76 -0.84
CA VAL A 406 -0.44 7.73 -1.86
C VAL A 406 0.05 6.30 -2.15
N PHE A 407 -0.33 5.32 -1.32
CA PHE A 407 0.08 3.92 -1.49
C PHE A 407 -0.29 3.25 -2.83
N PRO A 408 -1.39 3.61 -3.55
CA PRO A 408 -1.61 3.08 -4.89
C PRO A 408 -0.42 3.31 -5.84
N ALA A 409 0.33 4.40 -5.63
CA ALA A 409 1.51 4.76 -6.39
C ALA A 409 2.84 4.36 -5.71
N LEU A 410 2.83 3.56 -4.64
CA LEU A 410 4.03 3.20 -3.87
C LEU A 410 5.12 2.60 -4.77
N LEU A 411 4.76 1.72 -5.71
CA LEU A 411 5.73 1.11 -6.63
C LEU A 411 6.34 2.12 -7.60
N ALA A 412 5.61 3.18 -7.96
CA ALA A 412 6.15 4.27 -8.77
C ALA A 412 7.18 5.05 -7.95
N LEU A 413 6.88 5.35 -6.69
CA LEU A 413 7.81 5.99 -5.75
C LEU A 413 9.06 5.13 -5.51
N LEU A 414 8.93 3.80 -5.37
CA LEU A 414 10.06 2.89 -5.23
C LEU A 414 10.92 2.84 -6.51
N ALA A 415 10.29 2.81 -7.69
CA ALA A 415 11.02 2.84 -8.96
C ALA A 415 11.78 4.17 -9.17
N LEU A 416 11.15 5.30 -8.84
CA LEU A 416 11.79 6.62 -8.85
C LEU A 416 12.94 6.69 -7.85
N SER A 417 12.73 6.20 -6.64
CA SER A 417 13.77 6.11 -5.61
C SER A 417 14.93 5.25 -6.09
N ALA A 418 14.67 4.08 -6.67
CA ALA A 418 15.72 3.21 -7.21
C ALA A 418 16.51 3.88 -8.36
N LEU A 419 15.86 4.66 -9.22
CA LEU A 419 16.54 5.46 -10.24
C LEU A 419 17.43 6.54 -9.61
N ALA A 420 16.92 7.28 -8.61
CA ALA A 420 17.62 8.34 -7.91
C ALA A 420 18.86 7.84 -7.17
N TRP A 421 18.66 6.88 -6.27
CA TRP A 421 19.71 6.33 -5.40
C TRP A 421 20.87 5.70 -6.18
N ARG A 422 20.59 5.07 -7.32
CA ARG A 422 21.64 4.51 -8.19
C ARG A 422 22.55 5.57 -8.83
N ARG A 423 22.11 6.82 -8.89
CA ARG A 423 22.85 7.92 -9.52
C ARG A 423 23.77 8.65 -8.54
N ILE A 424 23.67 8.39 -7.24
CA ILE A 424 24.50 9.04 -6.22
C ILE A 424 25.92 8.45 -6.18
N PRO A 425 26.16 7.14 -5.92
CA PRO A 425 27.50 6.65 -5.73
C PRO A 425 28.29 6.53 -7.05
N ARG A 426 29.50 7.08 -7.05
CA ARG A 426 30.39 7.14 -8.24
C ARG A 426 31.24 5.88 -8.42
N THR A 427 31.66 5.24 -7.33
CA THR A 427 32.55 4.08 -7.35
C THR A 427 31.80 2.77 -7.15
N ALA A 428 32.37 1.65 -7.60
CA ALA A 428 31.80 0.32 -7.37
C ALA A 428 31.71 -0.01 -5.87
N GLY A 429 32.74 0.34 -5.09
CA GLY A 429 32.75 0.22 -3.64
C GLY A 429 31.66 1.05 -2.97
N GLY A 430 31.51 2.31 -3.37
CA GLY A 430 30.44 3.19 -2.86
C GLY A 430 29.04 2.66 -3.17
N ARG A 431 28.82 2.10 -4.37
CA ARG A 431 27.54 1.46 -4.72
C ARG A 431 27.23 0.25 -3.84
N ARG A 432 28.24 -0.55 -3.49
CA ARG A 432 28.07 -1.70 -2.60
C ARG A 432 27.77 -1.27 -1.17
N ALA A 433 28.57 -0.38 -0.60
CA ALA A 433 28.37 0.14 0.75
C ALA A 433 26.99 0.78 0.88
N PHE A 434 26.60 1.60 -0.10
CA PHE A 434 25.31 2.26 -0.13
C PHE A 434 24.13 1.28 -0.24
N ALA A 435 24.25 0.26 -1.10
CA ALA A 435 23.24 -0.79 -1.21
C ALA A 435 23.09 -1.59 0.10
N THR A 436 24.21 -1.95 0.75
CA THR A 436 24.18 -2.61 2.05
C THR A 436 23.54 -1.71 3.11
N GLY A 437 23.87 -0.41 3.12
CA GLY A 437 23.26 0.57 4.02
C GLY A 437 21.74 0.63 3.89
N ILE A 438 21.21 0.71 2.67
CA ILE A 438 19.75 0.65 2.44
C ILE A 438 19.18 -0.70 2.88
N ALA A 439 19.86 -1.81 2.54
CA ALA A 439 19.40 -3.15 2.89
C ALA A 439 19.26 -3.34 4.41
N VAL A 440 20.09 -2.67 5.21
CA VAL A 440 20.01 -2.67 6.67
C VAL A 440 18.98 -1.65 7.17
N ALA A 441 19.04 -0.40 6.68
CA ALA A 441 18.23 0.69 7.19
C ALA A 441 16.74 0.48 6.97
N ALA A 442 16.32 -0.01 5.80
CA ALA A 442 14.90 -0.18 5.48
C ALA A 442 14.21 -1.21 6.41
N PRO A 443 14.71 -2.45 6.55
CA PRO A 443 14.21 -3.37 7.58
C PRO A 443 14.37 -2.86 9.01
N GLY A 444 15.44 -2.11 9.30
CA GLY A 444 15.65 -1.51 10.62
C GLY A 444 14.53 -0.55 11.03
N VAL A 445 14.08 0.32 10.13
CA VAL A 445 12.91 1.20 10.36
C VAL A 445 11.64 0.38 10.56
N GLY A 446 11.46 -0.69 9.77
CA GLY A 446 10.33 -1.62 9.91
C GLY A 446 10.27 -2.27 11.29
N LEU A 447 11.38 -2.88 11.70
CA LEU A 447 11.52 -3.55 13.00
C LEU A 447 11.33 -2.57 14.17
N TYR A 448 11.87 -1.36 14.05
CA TYR A 448 11.64 -0.30 15.03
C TYR A 448 10.16 0.07 15.12
N GLY A 449 9.47 0.25 13.99
CA GLY A 449 8.04 0.51 13.98
C GLY A 449 7.21 -0.62 14.59
N LEU A 450 7.56 -1.88 14.30
CA LEU A 450 6.91 -3.04 14.93
C LEU A 450 7.15 -3.06 16.45
N ALA A 451 8.35 -2.74 16.90
CA ALA A 451 8.68 -2.68 18.33
C ALA A 451 7.87 -1.58 19.04
N VAL A 452 7.77 -0.38 18.45
CA VAL A 452 6.96 0.72 18.99
C VAL A 452 5.48 0.31 19.09
N VAL A 453 4.92 -0.26 18.02
CA VAL A 453 3.51 -0.68 18.00
C VAL A 453 3.23 -1.81 18.99
N SER A 454 4.07 -2.83 19.01
CA SER A 454 3.92 -3.95 19.95
C SER A 454 4.04 -3.47 21.39
N SER A 455 5.00 -2.57 21.66
CA SER A 455 5.21 -1.99 22.97
C SER A 455 4.01 -1.16 23.41
N TRP A 456 3.47 -0.31 22.53
CA TRP A 456 2.32 0.54 22.80
C TRP A 456 1.09 -0.28 23.19
N PHE A 457 0.70 -1.24 22.36
CA PHE A 457 -0.53 -2.00 22.56
C PHE A 457 -0.42 -3.04 23.67
N TRP A 458 0.70 -3.77 23.72
CA TRP A 458 0.79 -4.96 24.58
C TRP A 458 1.64 -4.71 25.83
N ASN A 459 2.61 -3.81 25.79
CA ASN A 459 3.64 -3.68 26.83
C ASN A 459 3.62 -2.34 27.59
N ALA A 460 2.49 -1.62 27.57
CA ALA A 460 2.33 -0.31 28.20
C ALA A 460 3.40 0.72 27.77
N ALA A 461 3.76 0.72 26.48
CA ALA A 461 4.81 1.55 25.89
C ALA A 461 6.20 1.38 26.52
N ARG A 462 6.48 0.24 27.17
CA ARG A 462 7.80 -0.10 27.72
C ARG A 462 8.59 -1.00 26.77
N ALA A 463 9.91 -0.92 26.83
CA ALA A 463 10.83 -1.84 26.19
C ALA A 463 11.97 -2.20 27.17
N PRO A 464 12.50 -3.44 27.18
CA PRO A 464 12.13 -4.57 26.32
C PRO A 464 10.77 -5.21 26.69
N LEU A 465 10.40 -6.26 25.95
CA LEU A 465 9.20 -7.07 26.20
C LEU A 465 9.16 -7.57 27.66
N THR A 466 8.02 -7.41 28.35
CA THR A 466 7.84 -7.86 29.75
C THR A 466 6.91 -9.07 29.83
N ALA A 467 6.99 -9.82 30.94
CA ALA A 467 6.09 -10.94 31.20
C ALA A 467 4.61 -10.49 31.22
N ASP A 468 4.32 -9.32 31.79
CA ASP A 468 2.97 -8.74 31.80
C ASP A 468 2.46 -8.46 30.38
N GLY A 469 3.35 -8.00 29.49
CA GLY A 469 2.98 -7.74 28.09
C GLY A 469 2.66 -9.01 27.32
N ILE A 470 3.40 -10.10 27.59
CA ILE A 470 3.10 -11.43 27.05
C ILE A 470 1.77 -11.94 27.61
N ALA A 471 1.55 -11.84 28.91
CA ALA A 471 0.30 -12.25 29.55
C ALA A 471 -0.91 -11.49 29.01
N ARG A 472 -0.77 -10.18 28.74
CA ARG A 472 -1.81 -9.37 28.10
C ARG A 472 -2.12 -9.84 26.68
N TYR A 473 -1.10 -10.18 25.90
CA TYR A 473 -1.28 -10.76 24.58
C TYR A 473 -1.96 -12.13 24.66
N GLU A 474 -1.57 -13.00 25.59
CA GLU A 474 -2.23 -14.31 25.76
C GLU A 474 -3.71 -14.18 26.19
N ALA A 475 -4.07 -13.13 26.94
CA ALA A 475 -5.44 -12.91 27.39
C ALA A 475 -6.39 -12.37 26.30
N SER A 476 -5.89 -11.58 25.35
CA SER A 476 -6.71 -10.85 24.36
C SER A 476 -6.21 -10.93 22.91
N GLY A 477 -5.13 -11.67 22.67
CA GLY A 477 -4.59 -11.91 21.34
C GLY A 477 -5.39 -12.99 20.61
N PRO A 478 -5.44 -12.93 19.26
CA PRO A 478 -6.21 -13.89 18.48
C PRO A 478 -5.54 -15.28 18.39
N VAL A 479 -4.28 -15.40 18.78
CA VAL A 479 -3.49 -16.64 18.71
C VAL A 479 -2.52 -16.71 19.89
N PRO A 480 -1.96 -17.89 20.21
CA PRO A 480 -0.91 -18.00 21.22
C PRO A 480 0.33 -17.17 20.88
N PHE A 481 0.96 -16.55 21.88
CA PHE A 481 2.14 -15.70 21.68
C PHE A 481 3.31 -16.46 21.03
N ALA A 482 3.44 -17.75 21.32
CA ALA A 482 4.48 -18.62 20.73
C ALA A 482 4.44 -18.63 19.19
N LEU A 483 3.25 -18.57 18.58
CA LEU A 483 3.10 -18.50 17.13
C LEU A 483 3.62 -17.16 16.58
N VAL A 484 3.26 -16.05 17.24
CA VAL A 484 3.74 -14.70 16.88
C VAL A 484 5.26 -14.63 16.97
N ALA A 485 5.84 -15.12 18.06
CA ALA A 485 7.28 -15.18 18.26
C ALA A 485 7.98 -16.01 17.18
N THR A 486 7.40 -17.15 16.80
CA THR A 486 7.92 -18.02 15.73
C THR A 486 7.94 -17.27 14.39
N ILE A 487 6.84 -16.61 14.02
CA ILE A 487 6.76 -15.83 12.78
C ILE A 487 7.76 -14.67 12.80
N ALA A 488 7.90 -13.96 13.92
CA ALA A 488 8.87 -12.89 14.08
C ALA A 488 10.32 -13.37 13.89
N VAL A 489 10.67 -14.54 14.43
CA VAL A 489 11.99 -15.17 14.22
C VAL A 489 12.20 -15.53 12.77
N LEU A 490 11.22 -16.12 12.08
CA LEU A 490 11.32 -16.46 10.66
C LEU A 490 11.53 -15.21 9.79
N VAL A 491 10.81 -14.12 10.08
CA VAL A 491 11.02 -12.83 9.42
C VAL A 491 12.44 -12.32 9.68
N ALA A 492 12.90 -12.30 10.93
CA ALA A 492 14.24 -11.84 11.28
C ALA A 492 15.33 -12.63 10.56
N VAL A 493 15.24 -13.96 10.53
CA VAL A 493 16.17 -14.85 9.81
C VAL A 493 16.15 -14.53 8.31
N GLY A 494 14.97 -14.40 7.72
CA GLY A 494 14.82 -14.07 6.30
C GLY A 494 15.38 -12.69 5.92
N LEU A 495 15.21 -11.70 6.78
CA LEU A 495 15.80 -10.37 6.62
C LEU A 495 17.33 -10.42 6.72
N VAL A 496 17.90 -11.07 7.74
CA VAL A 496 19.35 -11.24 7.89
C VAL A 496 19.94 -11.97 6.68
N ALA A 497 19.30 -13.04 6.22
CA ALA A 497 19.73 -13.78 5.02
C ALA A 497 19.70 -12.88 3.76
N SER A 498 18.67 -12.05 3.62
CA SER A 498 18.54 -11.13 2.48
C SER A 498 19.56 -9.99 2.51
N VAL A 499 19.81 -9.41 3.69
CA VAL A 499 20.82 -8.36 3.89
C VAL A 499 22.22 -8.90 3.61
N THR A 500 22.57 -10.05 4.19
CA THR A 500 23.86 -10.70 3.96
C THR A 500 24.03 -11.04 2.48
N ARG A 501 22.97 -11.46 1.79
CA ARG A 501 22.98 -11.69 0.35
C ARG A 501 23.31 -10.44 -0.44
N VAL A 502 22.67 -9.30 -0.12
CA VAL A 502 22.96 -8.00 -0.77
C VAL A 502 24.41 -7.59 -0.48
N ALA A 503 24.86 -7.69 0.76
CA ALA A 503 26.23 -7.35 1.15
C ALA A 503 27.29 -8.21 0.43
N ARG A 504 27.00 -9.50 0.21
CA ARG A 504 27.88 -10.47 -0.46
C ARG A 504 27.81 -10.45 -2.00
N THR A 505 26.83 -9.78 -2.61
CA THR A 505 26.90 -9.56 -4.07
C THR A 505 28.19 -8.78 -4.39
N GLY A 506 29.11 -9.37 -5.16
CA GLY A 506 30.29 -8.67 -5.68
C GLY A 506 29.92 -7.68 -6.79
N PRO A 507 30.85 -6.85 -7.27
CA PRO A 507 30.71 -6.28 -8.60
C PRO A 507 30.64 -7.46 -9.57
N SER A 508 29.57 -7.57 -10.35
CA SER A 508 29.51 -8.49 -11.47
C SER A 508 30.69 -8.15 -12.39
N GLY A 509 31.75 -8.95 -12.29
CA GLY A 509 32.92 -8.85 -13.13
C GLY A 509 32.51 -9.14 -14.57
N GLY A 510 32.27 -8.08 -15.33
CA GLY A 510 32.40 -8.11 -16.78
C GLY A 510 33.88 -8.20 -17.13
N ALA A 511 34.51 -9.32 -16.80
CA ALA A 511 35.67 -9.79 -17.52
C ALA A 511 35.17 -11.04 -18.22
N ALA A 512 34.64 -10.86 -19.43
CA ALA A 512 34.65 -11.93 -20.40
C ALA A 512 36.08 -12.46 -20.41
N ARG A 513 36.27 -13.71 -19.98
CA ARG A 513 37.51 -14.44 -20.21
C ARG A 513 37.81 -14.29 -21.70
N HIS A 514 38.76 -13.42 -22.04
CA HIS A 514 39.41 -13.52 -23.33
C HIS A 514 40.05 -14.89 -23.33
N GLY A 515 39.48 -15.80 -24.12
CA GLY A 515 40.15 -17.04 -24.48
C GLY A 515 41.42 -16.65 -25.21
N ARG A 516 42.54 -16.61 -24.49
CA ARG A 516 43.85 -16.79 -25.07
C ARG A 516 43.98 -18.28 -25.39
N SER A 517 43.83 -18.61 -26.66
CA SER A 517 44.28 -19.85 -27.34
C SER A 517 43.91 -19.66 -28.81
N ALA A 518 44.79 -19.73 -29.80
CA ALA A 518 46.23 -19.89 -29.86
C ALA A 518 46.66 -19.40 -31.26
N GLU A 519 47.78 -18.70 -31.36
CA GLU A 519 48.63 -18.74 -32.55
C GLU A 519 49.56 -19.95 -32.36
N VAL A 520 49.39 -20.97 -33.19
CA VAL A 520 50.45 -21.75 -33.88
C VAL A 520 49.89 -22.14 -35.23
#